data_AF-D1AAP0-F1
#
_entry.id   AF-D1AAP0-F1
#
_cell.length_a   1.000
_cell.length_b   1.000
_cell.length_c   1.000
_cell.angle_alpha   90.00
_cell.angle_beta   90.00
_cell.angle_gamma   90.00
#
_symmetry.space_group_name_H-M   'P 1'
#
loop_
_entity.id
_entity.type
_entity.pdbx_description
1 polymer ?
#
loop_
_entity_poly.entity_id
_entity_poly.type
_entity_poly.pdbx_seq_one_letter_code
_entity_poly.pdbx_strand_id
1 'polypeptide(L)'
;MYSDRECSADPSRRPADDVRRRVVEAASDTRFPMRSAGRSHLDVHLSLLQDRLPVYVRTMEEILGNAGRADVHKNLVLIAQATIDFYEALLPSKASVLADPAQLVQYREMMRSRGIGQQQAEKAVACYLNRERELGRLGARVDVLAAARTLLNGCLGYAFNRLLMGREDQPSPEEYADGLVGGLRLNS
;
A
#
# COMPACT_ATOMS: atom_id res chain seq x y z
N MET A 1 -15.45 1.87 -15.70
CA MET A 1 -16.25 2.97 -15.11
C MET A 1 -16.43 2.69 -13.64
N TYR A 2 -15.54 3.19 -12.79
CA TYR A 2 -15.64 3.08 -11.33
C TYR A 2 -16.21 4.42 -10.86
N SER A 3 -17.40 4.39 -10.24
CA SER A 3 -18.24 5.57 -10.00
C SER A 3 -17.74 6.39 -8.82
N ASP A 4 -17.77 7.72 -8.96
CA ASP A 4 -17.44 8.79 -8.00
C ASP A 4 -18.16 8.72 -6.63
N ARG A 5 -18.90 7.66 -6.33
CA ARG A 5 -19.74 7.53 -5.12
C ARG A 5 -18.99 7.07 -3.87
N GLU A 6 -17.80 6.46 -3.97
CA GLU A 6 -17.03 6.06 -2.76
C GLU A 6 -16.30 7.24 -2.10
N CYS A 7 -16.22 8.40 -2.76
CA CYS A 7 -15.61 9.63 -2.23
C CYS A 7 -16.64 10.57 -1.56
N SER A 8 -17.94 10.36 -1.79
CA SER A 8 -19.04 11.18 -1.28
C SER A 8 -19.86 10.41 -0.24
N ALA A 9 -19.49 10.54 1.02
CA ALA A 9 -20.30 10.08 2.15
C ALA A 9 -20.77 11.29 2.98
N ASP A 10 -22.03 11.24 3.37
CA ASP A 10 -22.80 12.16 4.23
C ASP A 10 -21.97 12.83 5.36
N PRO A 11 -21.93 14.17 5.45
CA PRO A 11 -21.11 14.91 6.42
C PRO A 11 -21.50 14.69 7.89
N SER A 12 -22.65 14.06 8.15
CA SER A 12 -23.11 13.74 9.51
C SER A 12 -22.69 12.34 10.01
N ARG A 13 -22.16 11.48 9.14
CA ARG A 13 -21.73 10.11 9.47
C ARG A 13 -20.24 9.97 9.19
N ARG A 14 -19.40 10.08 10.23
CA ARG A 14 -17.93 10.05 10.08
C ARG A 14 -17.48 8.74 9.39
N PRO A 15 -16.94 8.81 8.16
CA PRO A 15 -16.47 7.62 7.42
C PRO A 15 -15.33 6.90 8.14
N ALA A 16 -14.54 7.67 8.88
CA ALA A 16 -13.43 7.19 9.70
C ALA A 16 -13.89 6.19 10.78
N ASP A 17 -15.11 6.30 11.31
CA ASP A 17 -15.57 5.42 12.38
C ASP A 17 -16.03 4.04 11.85
N ASP A 18 -16.52 4.00 10.60
CA ASP A 18 -16.97 2.76 9.95
C ASP A 18 -15.80 2.00 9.30
N VAL A 19 -14.85 2.74 8.72
CA VAL A 19 -13.58 2.18 8.22
C VAL A 19 -12.71 1.71 9.38
N ARG A 20 -12.58 2.50 10.45
CA ARG A 20 -11.87 2.10 11.68
C ARG A 20 -12.51 0.87 12.30
N ARG A 21 -13.85 0.79 12.37
CA ARG A 21 -14.54 -0.40 12.89
C ARG A 21 -14.22 -1.62 12.04
N ARG A 22 -14.35 -1.54 10.71
CA ARG A 22 -14.10 -2.66 9.78
C ARG A 22 -12.63 -3.09 9.75
N VAL A 23 -11.69 -2.16 9.83
CA VAL A 23 -10.25 -2.46 9.89
C VAL A 23 -9.88 -3.06 11.25
N VAL A 24 -10.44 -2.55 12.35
CA VAL A 24 -10.23 -3.11 13.70
C VAL A 24 -10.88 -4.48 13.85
N GLU A 25 -12.11 -4.69 13.35
CA GLU A 25 -12.78 -6.01 13.30
C GLU A 25 -11.99 -6.99 12.43
N ALA A 26 -11.60 -6.60 11.22
CA ALA A 26 -10.78 -7.43 10.34
C ALA A 26 -9.41 -7.75 10.94
N ALA A 27 -8.84 -6.85 11.76
CA ALA A 27 -7.57 -7.04 12.47
C ALA A 27 -7.70 -7.87 13.76
N SER A 28 -8.86 -7.85 14.43
CA SER A 28 -9.09 -8.61 15.68
C SER A 28 -9.64 -10.02 15.43
N ASP A 29 -10.24 -10.28 14.27
CA ASP A 29 -10.69 -11.61 13.83
C ASP A 29 -9.62 -12.41 13.06
N THR A 30 -8.40 -11.86 12.98
CA THR A 30 -7.26 -12.40 12.18
C THR A 30 -6.62 -13.65 12.76
N ARG A 31 -7.30 -14.51 13.51
CA ARG A 31 -6.69 -15.77 13.97
C ARG A 31 -6.62 -16.72 12.77
N PHE A 32 -5.44 -16.87 12.16
CA PHE A 32 -5.24 -17.84 11.08
C PHE A 32 -5.30 -19.26 11.67
N PRO A 33 -6.22 -20.14 11.22
CA PRO A 33 -6.26 -21.50 11.69
C PRO A 33 -5.01 -22.26 11.22
N MET A 34 -4.16 -22.63 12.16
CA MET A 34 -2.91 -23.37 11.91
C MET A 34 -3.22 -24.87 11.82
N ARG A 35 -3.08 -25.48 10.65
CA ARG A 35 -3.10 -26.94 10.48
C ARG A 35 -1.67 -27.47 10.54
N SER A 36 -1.42 -28.46 11.39
CA SER A 36 -0.08 -28.96 11.71
C SER A 36 0.57 -29.78 10.59
N ALA A 37 1.70 -29.30 10.07
CA ALA A 37 2.86 -30.09 9.62
C ALA A 37 4.02 -29.13 9.25
N GLY A 38 4.90 -28.81 10.19
CA GLY A 38 5.93 -27.77 10.01
C GLY A 38 5.34 -26.36 9.84
N ARG A 39 6.12 -25.29 10.04
CA ARG A 39 5.64 -23.93 9.71
C ARG A 39 5.62 -23.81 8.18
N SER A 40 4.44 -23.68 7.57
CA SER A 40 4.34 -23.41 6.14
C SER A 40 4.98 -22.06 5.81
N HIS A 41 5.55 -21.88 4.62
CA HIS A 41 6.02 -20.54 4.19
C HIS A 41 4.88 -19.52 4.22
N LEU A 42 3.66 -20.00 4.00
CA LEU A 42 2.44 -19.23 4.15
C LEU A 42 2.21 -18.75 5.58
N ASP A 43 2.38 -19.60 6.59
CA ASP A 43 2.23 -19.21 8.01
C ASP A 43 3.25 -18.14 8.41
N VAL A 44 4.49 -18.29 7.94
CA VAL A 44 5.55 -17.30 8.17
C VAL A 44 5.20 -15.97 7.51
N HIS A 45 4.78 -16.00 6.24
CA HIS A 45 4.38 -14.79 5.52
C HIS A 45 3.20 -14.08 6.20
N LEU A 46 2.18 -14.82 6.61
CA LEU A 46 1.00 -14.27 7.26
C LEU A 46 1.32 -13.69 8.64
N SER A 47 2.22 -14.32 9.40
CA SER A 47 2.69 -13.80 10.68
C SER A 47 3.44 -12.47 10.51
N LEU A 48 4.30 -12.36 9.50
CA LEU A 48 4.99 -11.11 9.17
C LEU A 48 4.02 -10.04 8.66
N LEU A 49 3.04 -10.43 7.84
CA LEU A 49 2.01 -9.51 7.37
C LEU A 49 1.18 -8.94 8.53
N GLN A 50 0.81 -9.77 9.51
CA GLN A 50 0.10 -9.33 10.71
C GLN A 50 0.90 -8.35 11.56
N ASP A 51 2.20 -8.57 11.69
CA ASP A 51 3.11 -7.70 12.43
C ASP A 51 3.29 -6.34 11.73
N ARG A 52 3.49 -6.35 10.41
CA ARG A 52 3.90 -5.16 9.66
C ARG A 52 2.76 -4.32 9.09
N LEU A 53 1.63 -4.93 8.75
CA LEU A 53 0.50 -4.23 8.13
C LEU A 53 -0.08 -3.12 9.03
N PRO A 54 -0.29 -3.29 10.35
CA PRO A 54 -0.86 -2.23 11.19
C PRO A 54 0.02 -0.99 11.28
N VAL A 55 1.35 -1.17 11.30
CA VAL A 55 2.31 -0.05 11.30
C VAL A 55 2.24 0.68 9.96
N TYR A 56 2.28 -0.05 8.85
CA TYR A 56 2.17 0.55 7.52
C TYR A 56 0.86 1.33 7.32
N VAL A 57 -0.28 0.74 7.71
CA VAL A 57 -1.60 1.39 7.61
C VAL A 57 -1.63 2.69 8.40
N ARG A 58 -1.16 2.68 9.64
CA ARG A 58 -1.10 3.89 10.48
C ARG A 58 -0.25 4.99 9.84
N THR A 59 0.95 4.66 9.37
CA THR A 59 1.84 5.62 8.71
C THR A 59 1.19 6.22 7.46
N MET A 60 0.54 5.39 6.64
CA MET A 60 -0.19 5.85 5.45
C MET A 60 -1.35 6.78 5.84
N GLU A 61 -2.15 6.43 6.84
CA GLU A 61 -3.26 7.27 7.32
C GLU A 61 -2.77 8.65 7.80
N GLU A 62 -1.67 8.70 8.55
CA GLU A 62 -1.09 9.94 9.06
C GLU A 62 -0.61 10.85 7.91
N ILE A 63 0.05 10.29 6.89
CA ILE A 63 0.56 11.08 5.76
C ILE A 63 -0.60 11.55 4.87
N LEU A 64 -1.50 10.65 4.50
CA LEU A 64 -2.65 10.94 3.61
C LEU A 64 -3.64 11.92 4.26
N GLY A 65 -3.71 11.96 5.60
CA GLY A 65 -4.50 12.91 6.36
C GLY A 65 -4.03 14.37 6.26
N ASN A 66 -2.84 14.61 5.70
CA ASN A 66 -2.29 15.95 5.48
C ASN A 66 -2.74 16.58 4.16
N ALA A 67 -3.79 16.10 3.51
CA ALA A 67 -4.28 16.71 2.27
C ALA A 67 -4.54 18.22 2.42
N GLY A 68 -4.05 19.01 1.47
CA GLY A 68 -4.08 20.48 1.51
C GLY A 68 -3.09 21.11 2.48
N ARG A 69 -2.30 20.31 3.20
CA ARG A 69 -1.26 20.72 4.15
C ARG A 69 0.08 20.12 3.71
N ALA A 70 1.18 20.78 4.08
CA ALA A 70 2.53 20.43 3.62
C ALA A 70 2.66 20.44 2.08
N ASP A 71 3.77 19.93 1.56
CA ASP A 71 4.06 19.85 0.13
C ASP A 71 3.68 18.46 -0.43
N VAL A 72 3.07 18.43 -1.62
CA VAL A 72 2.54 17.18 -2.20
C VAL A 72 3.67 16.22 -2.55
N HIS A 73 4.76 16.75 -3.12
CA HIS A 73 5.92 15.95 -3.49
C HIS A 73 6.53 15.29 -2.25
N LYS A 74 6.76 16.06 -1.18
CA LYS A 74 7.25 15.55 0.10
C LYS A 74 6.37 14.45 0.69
N ASN A 75 5.04 14.63 0.69
CA ASN A 75 4.12 13.60 1.19
C ASN A 75 4.21 12.31 0.37
N LEU A 76 4.34 12.40 -0.95
CA LEU A 76 4.47 11.23 -1.81
C LEU A 76 5.82 10.52 -1.63
N VAL A 77 6.90 11.25 -1.37
CA VAL A 77 8.19 10.67 -1.02
C VAL A 77 8.09 9.86 0.28
N LEU A 78 7.42 10.41 1.30
CA LEU A 78 7.19 9.69 2.56
C LEU A 78 6.33 8.43 2.37
N ILE A 79 5.29 8.51 1.54
CA ILE A 79 4.46 7.35 1.15
C ILE A 79 5.33 6.29 0.45
N ALA A 80 6.18 6.70 -0.48
CA ALA A 80 7.04 5.80 -1.23
C ALA A 80 8.04 5.08 -0.32
N GLN A 81 8.69 5.81 0.59
CA GLN A 81 9.62 5.26 1.58
C GLN A 81 8.92 4.23 2.49
N ALA A 82 7.79 4.60 3.10
CA ALA A 82 7.03 3.68 3.97
C ALA A 82 6.57 2.41 3.22
N THR A 83 6.22 2.56 1.94
CA THR A 83 5.79 1.45 1.07
C THR A 83 6.97 0.54 0.68
N ILE A 84 8.14 1.11 0.37
CA ILE A 84 9.38 0.36 0.12
C ILE A 84 9.74 -0.46 1.36
N ASP A 85 9.78 0.15 2.54
CA ASP A 85 10.11 -0.54 3.79
C ASP A 85 9.16 -1.70 4.08
N PHE A 86 7.86 -1.49 3.84
CA PHE A 86 6.85 -2.53 3.97
C PHE A 86 7.08 -3.70 3.01
N TYR A 87 7.39 -3.43 1.74
CA TYR A 87 7.67 -4.49 0.77
C TYR A 87 8.99 -5.20 1.04
N GLU A 88 10.07 -4.50 1.40
CA GLU A 88 11.35 -5.12 1.75
C GLU A 88 11.18 -6.11 2.91
N ALA A 89 10.36 -5.78 3.90
CA ALA A 89 10.08 -6.66 5.03
C ALA A 89 9.30 -7.93 4.66
N LEU A 90 8.40 -7.85 3.67
CA LEU A 90 7.47 -8.93 3.35
C LEU A 90 7.91 -9.81 2.17
N LEU A 91 8.60 -9.23 1.18
CA LEU A 91 8.93 -9.91 -0.08
C LEU A 91 9.72 -11.22 0.10
N PRO A 92 10.72 -11.34 0.99
CA PRO A 92 11.45 -12.60 1.17
C PRO A 92 10.52 -13.77 1.53
N SER A 93 9.62 -13.55 2.50
CA SER A 93 8.64 -14.57 2.91
C SER A 93 7.61 -14.84 1.82
N LYS A 94 7.16 -13.79 1.12
CA LYS A 94 6.20 -13.89 0.03
C LYS A 94 6.77 -14.69 -1.13
N ALA A 95 8.04 -14.51 -1.49
CA ALA A 95 8.69 -15.24 -2.57
C ALA A 95 8.62 -16.76 -2.38
N SER A 96 8.79 -17.23 -1.14
CA SER A 96 8.68 -18.66 -0.81
C SER A 96 7.25 -19.19 -0.99
N VAL A 97 6.23 -18.38 -0.67
CA VAL A 97 4.82 -18.72 -0.92
C VAL A 97 4.52 -18.76 -2.42
N LEU A 98 5.07 -17.81 -3.20
CA LEU A 98 4.85 -17.75 -4.65
C LEU A 98 5.51 -18.92 -5.40
N ALA A 99 6.59 -19.50 -4.85
CA ALA A 99 7.30 -20.63 -5.43
C ALA A 99 6.57 -21.98 -5.26
N ASP A 100 5.59 -22.07 -4.35
CA ASP A 100 4.77 -23.26 -4.13
C ASP A 100 3.33 -23.03 -4.67
N PRO A 101 2.91 -23.71 -5.76
CA PRO A 101 1.58 -23.53 -6.34
C PRO A 101 0.43 -23.79 -5.37
N ALA A 102 0.55 -24.75 -4.46
CA ALA A 102 -0.50 -25.08 -3.51
C ALA A 102 -0.66 -23.96 -2.46
N GLN A 103 0.46 -23.45 -1.95
CA GLN A 103 0.45 -22.32 -1.02
C GLN A 103 0.00 -21.01 -1.69
N LEU A 104 0.34 -20.81 -2.96
CA LEU A 104 -0.12 -19.66 -3.75
C LEU A 104 -1.65 -19.64 -3.92
N VAL A 105 -2.27 -20.80 -4.15
CA VAL A 105 -3.74 -20.92 -4.19
C VAL A 105 -4.34 -20.53 -2.85
N GLN A 106 -3.85 -21.10 -1.76
CA GLN A 106 -4.31 -20.79 -0.40
C GLN A 106 -4.13 -19.32 -0.04
N TYR A 107 -2.99 -18.73 -0.39
CA TYR A 107 -2.71 -17.31 -0.21
C TYR A 107 -3.75 -16.44 -0.93
N ARG A 108 -4.05 -16.73 -2.21
CA ARG A 108 -5.03 -15.98 -2.99
C ARG A 108 -6.44 -16.06 -2.39
N GLU A 109 -6.85 -17.24 -1.92
CA GLU A 109 -8.13 -17.43 -1.23
C GLU A 109 -8.21 -16.62 0.05
N MET A 110 -7.18 -16.66 0.88
CA MET A 110 -7.11 -15.87 2.12
C MET A 110 -7.14 -14.37 1.87
N MET A 111 -6.33 -13.86 0.95
CA MET A 111 -6.31 -12.43 0.61
C MET A 111 -7.67 -11.96 0.08
N ARG A 112 -8.31 -12.75 -0.79
CA ARG A 112 -9.66 -12.46 -1.30
C ARG A 112 -10.70 -12.44 -0.18
N SER A 113 -10.70 -13.45 0.70
CA SER A 113 -11.68 -13.56 1.78
C SER A 113 -11.63 -12.39 2.78
N ARG A 114 -10.45 -11.79 2.95
CA ARG A 114 -10.22 -10.69 3.90
C ARG A 114 -10.23 -9.30 3.26
N GLY A 115 -10.45 -9.23 1.94
CA GLY A 115 -10.40 -7.97 1.20
C GLY A 115 -9.04 -7.27 1.25
N ILE A 116 -7.97 -8.01 1.55
CA ILE A 116 -6.61 -7.46 1.64
C ILE A 116 -6.01 -7.49 0.25
N GLY A 117 -5.49 -6.36 -0.23
CA GLY A 117 -4.83 -6.31 -1.52
C GLY A 117 -4.28 -4.94 -1.89
N GLN A 118 -3.40 -4.95 -2.90
CA GLN A 118 -2.76 -3.76 -3.48
C GLN A 118 -3.77 -2.66 -3.85
N GLN A 119 -4.96 -3.05 -4.31
CA GLN A 119 -6.05 -2.16 -4.68
C GLN A 119 -6.45 -1.19 -3.55
N GLN A 120 -6.33 -1.60 -2.28
CA GLN A 120 -6.70 -0.73 -1.16
C GLN A 120 -5.69 0.43 -0.99
N ALA A 121 -4.40 0.14 -1.11
CA ALA A 121 -3.36 1.17 -1.09
C ALA A 121 -3.46 2.10 -2.32
N GLU A 122 -3.71 1.53 -3.52
CA GLU A 122 -3.92 2.30 -4.75
C GLU A 122 -5.07 3.30 -4.58
N LYS A 123 -6.21 2.84 -4.06
CA LYS A 123 -7.38 3.69 -3.80
C LYS A 123 -7.07 4.79 -2.79
N ALA A 124 -6.40 4.47 -1.68
CA ALA A 124 -6.07 5.45 -0.64
C ALA A 124 -5.19 6.59 -1.17
N VAL A 125 -4.13 6.25 -1.92
CA VAL A 125 -3.24 7.24 -2.54
C VAL A 125 -3.97 8.04 -3.64
N ALA A 126 -4.78 7.37 -4.47
CA ALA A 126 -5.57 8.05 -5.50
C ALA A 126 -6.58 9.04 -4.91
N CYS A 127 -7.23 8.71 -3.79
CA CYS A 127 -8.13 9.62 -3.08
C CYS A 127 -7.39 10.86 -2.56
N TYR A 128 -6.20 10.68 -1.97
CA TYR A 128 -5.35 11.80 -1.57
C TYR A 128 -4.98 12.70 -2.75
N LEU A 129 -4.50 12.11 -3.86
CA LEU A 129 -4.14 12.85 -5.06
C LEU A 129 -5.35 13.58 -5.67
N ASN A 130 -6.53 12.95 -5.67
CA ASN A 130 -7.76 13.61 -6.11
C ASN A 130 -8.08 14.83 -5.25
N ARG A 131 -7.92 14.71 -3.92
CA ARG A 131 -8.14 15.83 -3.00
C ARG A 131 -7.18 16.98 -3.25
N GLU A 132 -5.89 16.70 -3.47
CA GLU A 132 -4.90 17.71 -3.85
C GLU A 132 -5.22 18.39 -5.19
N ARG A 133 -5.71 17.61 -6.17
CA ARG A 133 -6.16 18.11 -7.47
C ARG A 133 -7.37 19.04 -7.35
N GLU A 134 -8.36 18.68 -6.54
CA GLU A 134 -9.53 19.53 -6.25
C GLU A 134 -9.14 20.86 -5.58
N LEU A 135 -8.04 20.87 -4.82
CA LEU A 135 -7.47 22.08 -4.21
C LEU A 135 -6.61 22.91 -5.19
N GLY A 136 -6.51 22.49 -6.46
CA GLY A 136 -5.72 23.17 -7.49
C GLY A 136 -4.21 22.97 -7.34
N ARG A 137 -3.78 21.99 -6.54
CA ARG A 137 -2.37 21.74 -6.23
C ARG A 137 -1.70 20.75 -7.18
N LEU A 138 -2.48 20.13 -8.06
CA LEU A 138 -2.03 19.25 -9.14
C LEU A 138 -2.62 19.71 -10.48
N GLY A 139 -2.01 19.28 -11.58
CA GLY A 139 -2.54 19.51 -12.93
C GLY A 139 -3.94 18.90 -13.10
N ALA A 140 -4.87 19.65 -13.69
CA ALA A 140 -6.26 19.23 -13.84
C ALA A 140 -6.44 17.94 -14.67
N ARG A 141 -5.45 17.61 -15.52
CA ARG A 141 -5.45 16.42 -16.39
C ARG A 141 -4.73 15.21 -15.79
N VAL A 142 -4.17 15.33 -14.59
CA VAL A 142 -3.49 14.21 -13.93
C VAL A 142 -4.47 13.07 -13.69
N ASP A 143 -4.16 11.89 -14.22
CA ASP A 143 -4.84 10.65 -13.84
C ASP A 143 -4.27 10.18 -12.50
N VAL A 144 -5.01 10.51 -11.44
CA VAL A 144 -4.64 10.26 -10.05
C VAL A 144 -4.53 8.77 -9.72
N LEU A 145 -5.32 7.91 -10.37
CA LEU A 145 -5.27 6.47 -10.15
C LEU A 145 -4.07 5.86 -10.88
N ALA A 146 -3.78 6.31 -12.10
CA ALA A 146 -2.57 5.91 -12.81
C ALA A 146 -1.32 6.34 -12.04
N ALA A 147 -1.28 7.57 -11.50
CA ALA A 147 -0.18 8.05 -10.68
C ALA A 147 0.01 7.20 -9.41
N ALA A 148 -1.07 6.89 -8.68
CA ALA A 148 -1.03 6.02 -7.50
C ALA A 148 -0.49 4.62 -7.83
N ARG A 149 -0.96 4.01 -8.93
CA ARG A 149 -0.46 2.71 -9.41
C ARG A 149 1.01 2.76 -9.77
N THR A 150 1.44 3.77 -10.50
CA THR A 150 2.84 3.94 -10.90
C THR A 150 3.74 4.07 -9.67
N LEU A 151 3.33 4.87 -8.68
CA LEU A 151 4.06 5.03 -7.42
C LEU A 151 4.22 3.69 -6.70
N LEU A 152 3.11 3.00 -6.40
CA LEU A 152 3.15 1.78 -5.60
C LEU A 152 3.85 0.62 -6.31
N ASN A 153 3.69 0.50 -7.64
CA ASN A 153 4.41 -0.51 -8.42
C ASN A 153 5.90 -0.17 -8.57
N GLY A 154 6.27 1.11 -8.63
CA GLY A 154 7.68 1.54 -8.57
C GLY A 154 8.33 1.13 -7.26
N CYS A 155 7.67 1.37 -6.12
CA CYS A 155 8.13 0.91 -4.81
C CYS A 155 8.29 -0.62 -4.74
N LEU A 156 7.30 -1.36 -5.26
CA LEU A 156 7.36 -2.83 -5.32
C LEU A 156 8.53 -3.31 -6.19
N GLY A 157 8.69 -2.72 -7.37
CA GLY A 157 9.76 -3.05 -8.32
C GLY A 157 11.15 -2.79 -7.73
N TYR A 158 11.33 -1.66 -7.03
CA TYR A 158 12.55 -1.36 -6.29
C TYR A 158 12.87 -2.39 -5.20
N ALA A 159 11.90 -2.67 -4.32
CA ALA A 159 12.10 -3.65 -3.25
C ALA A 159 12.36 -5.06 -3.81
N PHE A 160 11.70 -5.42 -4.90
CA PHE A 160 11.93 -6.69 -5.61
C PHE A 160 13.33 -6.75 -6.22
N ASN A 161 13.78 -5.71 -6.91
CA ASN A 161 15.12 -5.66 -7.50
C ASN A 161 16.20 -5.73 -6.41
N ARG A 162 16.01 -5.07 -5.27
CA ARG A 162 16.92 -5.18 -4.12
C ARG A 162 16.96 -6.58 -3.52
N LEU A 163 15.82 -7.27 -3.46
CA LEU A 163 15.77 -8.67 -3.05
C LEU A 163 16.50 -9.59 -4.04
N LEU A 164 16.33 -9.36 -5.34
CA LEU A 164 16.85 -10.21 -6.40
C LEU A 164 18.35 -10.00 -6.66
N MET A 165 18.79 -8.74 -6.72
CA MET A 165 20.13 -8.33 -7.18
C MET A 165 21.06 -7.94 -6.04
N GLY A 166 20.56 -7.86 -4.80
CA GLY A 166 21.31 -7.29 -3.68
C GLY A 166 21.21 -5.76 -3.63
N ARG A 167 21.87 -5.17 -2.62
CA ARG A 167 21.71 -3.76 -2.24
C ARG A 167 22.83 -2.83 -2.72
N GLU A 168 23.95 -3.39 -3.16
CA GLU A 168 25.24 -2.69 -3.29
C GLU A 168 25.25 -1.65 -4.44
N ASP A 169 24.55 -1.95 -5.54
CA ASP A 169 24.49 -1.08 -6.72
C ASP A 169 23.13 -0.36 -6.90
N GLN A 170 22.30 -0.36 -5.87
CA GLN A 170 20.97 0.25 -5.91
C GLN A 170 20.98 1.61 -5.21
N PRO A 171 20.27 2.63 -5.73
CA PRO A 171 20.13 3.91 -5.05
C PRO A 171 19.50 3.72 -3.67
N SER A 172 19.70 4.67 -2.77
CA SER A 172 19.03 4.63 -1.45
C SER A 172 17.49 4.68 -1.59
N PRO A 173 16.70 4.20 -0.62
CA PRO A 173 15.24 4.29 -0.68
C PRO A 173 14.75 5.72 -0.84
N GLU A 174 15.44 6.68 -0.22
CA GLU A 174 15.12 8.10 -0.30
C GLU A 174 15.37 8.67 -1.70
N GLU A 175 16.56 8.42 -2.26
CA GLU A 175 16.91 8.85 -3.62
C GLU A 175 15.99 8.25 -4.68
N TYR A 176 15.68 6.94 -4.55
CA TYR A 176 14.75 6.28 -5.46
C TYR A 176 13.32 6.84 -5.33
N ALA A 177 12.84 7.06 -4.10
CA ALA A 177 11.52 7.63 -3.85
C ALA A 177 11.40 9.05 -4.44
N ASP A 178 12.40 9.90 -4.23
CA ASP A 178 12.45 11.25 -4.78
C ASP A 178 12.38 11.24 -6.32
N GLY A 179 13.24 10.43 -6.96
CA GLY A 179 13.26 10.28 -8.41
C GLY A 179 11.96 9.70 -8.98
N LEU A 180 11.37 8.71 -8.31
CA LEU A 180 10.08 8.12 -8.70
C LEU A 180 8.95 9.15 -8.65
N VAL A 181 8.86 9.93 -7.57
CA VAL A 181 7.83 10.97 -7.40
C VAL A 181 8.03 12.10 -8.41
N GLY A 182 9.27 12.56 -8.64
CA GLY A 182 9.59 13.53 -9.67
C GLY A 182 9.20 13.06 -11.08
N GLY A 183 9.28 11.75 -11.33
CA GLY A 183 8.85 11.10 -12.57
C GLY A 183 7.34 11.08 -12.81
N LEU A 184 6.51 11.27 -11.78
CA LEU A 184 5.04 11.28 -11.92
C LEU A 184 4.48 12.53 -12.61
N ARG A 185 5.26 13.61 -12.69
CA ARG A 185 4.89 14.87 -13.40
C ARG A 185 3.50 15.40 -13.02
N LEU A 186 3.24 15.55 -11.72
CA LEU A 186 1.92 15.91 -11.19
C LEU A 186 1.52 17.39 -11.40
N ASN A 187 2.43 18.23 -11.88
CA ASN A 187 2.23 19.67 -12.08
C ASN A 187 2.07 20.09 -13.55
N SER A 188 2.17 19.14 -14.49
CA SER A 188 2.06 19.40 -15.94
C SER A 188 0.66 19.19 -16.49
#